data_AF-A0A527D5P4-F1
#
_entry.id   AF-A0A527D5P4-F1
#
_cell.length_a   1.000
_cell.length_b   1.000
_cell.length_c   1.000
_cell.angle_alpha   90.00
_cell.angle_beta   90.00
_cell.angle_gamma   90.00
#
_symmetry.space_group_name_H-M   'P 1'
#
loop_
_entity.id
_entity.type
_entity.pdbx_description
1 polymer ?
#
loop_
_entity_poly.entity_id
_entity_poly.type
_entity_poly.pdbx_seq_one_letter_code
_entity_poly.pdbx_strand_id
1 'polypeptide(L)' 'MKIAHVAPLYESVPPRLYGGTERIVSYLTEALVDLGHEVTLFASGDSQTSAKLVAGRER' A
#
# COMPACT_ATOMS: atom_id res chain seq x y z
N MET A 1 -4.30 -2.52 15.74
CA MET A 1 -5.36 -3.35 15.10
C MET A 1 -4.74 -4.14 13.95
N LYS A 2 -5.41 -5.15 13.41
CA LYS A 2 -5.04 -5.80 12.13
C LYS A 2 -5.86 -5.17 11.01
N ILE A 3 -5.21 -4.58 10.02
CA ILE A 3 -5.86 -3.78 8.96
C ILE A 3 -5.37 -4.27 7.60
N ALA A 4 -6.30 -4.50 6.68
CA ALA A 4 -5.99 -4.84 5.29
C ALA A 4 -6.35 -3.66 4.38
N HIS A 5 -5.36 -3.16 3.64
CA HIS A 5 -5.57 -2.22 2.55
C HIS A 5 -5.48 -2.96 1.23
N VAL A 6 -6.45 -2.73 0.34
CA VAL A 6 -6.46 -3.30 -1.01
C VAL A 6 -6.38 -2.14 -1.99
N ALA A 7 -5.26 -2.06 -2.70
CA ALA A 7 -5.02 -1.05 -3.72
C ALA A 7 -5.29 -1.62 -5.13
N PRO A 8 -5.61 -0.77 -6.11
CA PRO A 8 -5.58 -1.18 -7.51
C PRO A 8 -4.20 -1.72 -7.88
N LEU A 9 -4.16 -2.76 -8.71
CA LEU A 9 -2.91 -3.43 -9.07
C LEU A 9 -2.16 -2.76 -10.22
N TYR A 10 -2.71 -1.70 -10.83
CA TYR A 10 -2.17 -1.14 -12.07
C TYR A 10 -0.92 -0.28 -11.88
N GLU A 11 -0.86 0.45 -10.77
CA GLU A 11 0.20 1.37 -10.39
C GLU A 11 0.71 1.02 -8.99
N SER A 12 1.97 1.38 -8.72
CA SER A 12 2.61 1.19 -7.43
C SER A 12 2.01 2.03 -6.32
N VAL A 13 2.14 1.56 -5.09
CA VAL A 13 1.83 2.31 -3.87
C VAL A 13 3.17 2.57 -3.16
N PRO A 14 3.66 3.81 -3.06
CA PRO A 14 3.14 5.03 -3.69
C PRO A 14 3.33 5.04 -5.22
N PRO A 15 2.50 5.79 -5.96
CA PRO A 15 2.53 5.82 -7.42
C PRO A 15 3.75 6.60 -7.93
N ARG A 16 4.32 6.15 -9.04
CA ARG A 16 5.39 6.89 -9.73
C ARG A 16 4.85 8.05 -10.56
N LEU A 17 3.65 7.89 -11.11
CA LEU A 17 3.00 8.86 -11.99
C LEU A 17 1.65 9.31 -11.39
N TYR A 18 0.60 9.25 -12.20
CA TYR A 18 -0.76 9.55 -11.78
C TYR A 18 -1.36 8.35 -11.05
N GLY A 19 -1.62 8.52 -9.75
CA GLY A 19 -2.28 7.53 -8.90
C GLY A 19 -2.86 8.19 -7.65
N GLY A 20 -3.98 8.89 -7.80
CA GLY A 20 -4.59 9.62 -6.67
C GLY A 20 -4.93 8.68 -5.51
N THR A 21 -5.53 7.53 -5.83
CA THR A 21 -5.89 6.50 -4.87
C THR A 21 -4.65 5.91 -4.21
N GLU A 22 -3.68 5.49 -5.00
CA GLU A 22 -2.44 4.84 -4.54
C GLU A 22 -1.65 5.77 -3.61
N ARG A 23 -1.64 7.08 -3.90
CA ARG A 23 -0.99 8.07 -3.03
C ARG A 23 -1.67 8.17 -1.66
N ILE A 24 -3.00 8.20 -1.62
CA ILE A 24 -3.74 8.22 -0.35
C ILE A 24 -3.58 6.90 0.41
N VAL A 25 -3.62 5.76 -0.30
CA VAL A 25 -3.36 4.45 0.31
C VAL A 25 -1.97 4.42 0.93
N SER A 26 -0.94 4.94 0.25
CA SER A 26 0.41 5.04 0.81
C SER A 26 0.42 5.87 2.10
N TYR A 27 -0.12 7.09 2.07
CA TYR A 27 -0.14 7.95 3.27
C TYR A 27 -0.87 7.31 4.45
N LEU A 28 -2.03 6.70 4.21
CA LEU A 28 -2.79 6.06 5.28
C LEU A 28 -2.09 4.80 5.79
N THR A 29 -1.47 4.03 4.90
CA THR A 29 -0.73 2.81 5.27
C THR A 29 0.41 3.16 6.21
N GLU A 30 1.28 4.10 5.83
CA GLU A 30 2.43 4.47 6.65
C GLU A 30 1.99 5.10 7.97
N ALA A 31 0.99 5.99 7.97
CA ALA A 31 0.48 6.59 9.19
C ALA A 31 -0.11 5.56 10.17
N LEU A 32 -0.82 4.53 9.68
CA LEU A 32 -1.37 3.47 10.54
C LEU A 32 -0.27 2.53 11.06
N VAL A 33 0.78 2.29 10.27
CA VAL A 33 1.97 1.56 10.73
C VAL A 33 2.68 2.35 11.84
N ASP A 34 2.89 3.65 11.67
CA ASP A 34 3.51 4.53 12.67
C ASP A 34 2.72 4.60 13.99
N LEU A 35 1.39 4.45 13.92
CA LEU A 35 0.51 4.32 15.09
C LEU A 35 0.53 2.93 15.75
N GLY A 36 1.40 2.03 15.29
CA GLY A 36 1.59 0.69 15.85
C GLY A 36 0.52 -0.32 15.43
N HIS A 37 -0.13 -0.13 14.28
CA HIS A 37 -1.05 -1.12 13.73
C HIS A 37 -0.34 -2.13 12.81
N GLU A 38 -0.87 -3.36 12.79
CA GLU A 38 -0.41 -4.40 11.88
C GLU A 38 -1.17 -4.25 10.56
N VAL A 39 -0.54 -3.56 9.61
CA VAL A 39 -1.12 -3.31 8.29
C VAL A 39 -0.59 -4.32 7.28
N THR A 40 -1.48 -4.89 6.48
CA THR A 40 -1.14 -5.65 5.27
C THR A 40 -1.66 -4.90 4.06
N LEU A 41 -0.76 -4.58 3.13
CA LEU A 41 -1.08 -3.93 1.87
C LEU A 41 -1.12 -4.97 0.75
N PHE A 42 -2.27 -5.14 0.11
CA PHE A 42 -2.43 -5.91 -1.12
C PHE A 42 -2.36 -4.93 -2.29
N ALA A 43 -1.27 -4.97 -3.05
CA ALA A 43 -0.98 -4.00 -4.09
C ALA A 43 -0.11 -4.60 -5.22
N SER A 44 0.30 -3.75 -6.15
CA SER A 44 1.31 -4.06 -7.17
C SER A 44 2.59 -4.60 -6.51
N GLY A 45 3.30 -5.51 -7.18
CA GLY A 45 4.52 -6.12 -6.62
C GLY A 45 5.68 -5.15 -6.46
N ASP A 46 5.65 -4.03 -7.17
CA ASP A 46 6.65 -2.96 -7.11
C ASP A 46 6.29 -1.82 -6.13
N SER A 47 5.26 -2.02 -5.31
CA SER A 47 4.90 -1.11 -4.22
C SER A 47 5.96 -1.05 -3.12
N GLN A 48 6.15 0.11 -2.50
CA GLN A 48 7.10 0.35 -1.41
C GLN A 48 6.35 0.84 -0.18
N THR A 49 6.41 0.08 0.91
CA THR A 49 5.69 0.37 2.15
C THR A 49 6.42 -0.24 3.35
N SER A 50 6.21 0.34 4.54
CA SER A 50 6.67 -0.26 5.81
C SER A 50 5.71 -1.35 6.32
N ALA A 51 4.51 -1.45 5.73
CA ALA A 51 3.54 -2.50 6.01
C ALA A 51 3.96 -3.85 5.40
N LYS A 52 3.26 -4.92 5.76
CA LYS A 52 3.41 -6.21 5.06
C LYS A 52 2.83 -6.10 3.65
N LEU A 53 3.67 -6.16 2.63
CA LEU A 53 3.23 -6.23 1.23
C LEU A 53 2.82 -7.66 0.85
N VAL A 54 1.65 -7.82 0.25
CA VAL A 54 1.21 -9.01 -0.48
C VAL A 54 0.99 -8.63 -1.93
N ALA A 55 1.86 -9.12 -2.81
CA ALA A 55 1.80 -8.83 -4.24
C ALA A 55 0.56 -9.48 -4.87
N GLY A 56 -0.38 -8.67 -5.36
CA GLY A 56 -1.55 -9.14 -6.11
C GLY A 56 -1.24 -9.38 -7.60
N ARG A 57 -0.17 -8.75 -8.11
CA ARG A 57 0.50 -9.07 -9.37
C ARG A 57 2.00 -8.78 -9.21
N GLU A 58 2.84 -9.29 -10.11
CA GLU A 58 4.30 -9.14 -9.97
C GLU A 58 4.81 -7.69 -10.15
N ARG A 59 4.04 -6.84 -10.84
CA ARG A 59 4.37 -5.41 -11.09
C ARG A 59 3.23 -4.50 -10.70
#